data_AF-A0A853BM18-F1
#
_entry.id   AF-A0A853BM18-F1
#
_cell.length_a   1.000
_cell.length_b   1.000
_cell.length_c   1.000
_cell.angle_alpha   90.00
_cell.angle_beta   90.00
_cell.angle_gamma   90.00
#
_symmetry.space_group_name_H-M   'P 1'
#
loop_
_entity.id
_entity.type
_entity.pdbx_description
1 polymer ?
#
loop_
_entity_poly.entity_id
_entity_poly.type
_entity_poly.pdbx_seq_one_letter_code
_entity_poly.pdbx_strand_id
1 'polypeptide(L)' 'MSDNKDQEQVDPAGSTMMFRRFVAENREPETQPKPPITPYILAGVGAIVAIGIIVAVVMTWS' A
#
# COMPACT_ATOMS: atom_id res chain seq x y z
N MET A 1 -10.85 29.05 -51.06
CA MET A 1 -11.32 29.05 -49.67
C MET A 1 -11.76 27.63 -49.35
N SER A 2 -11.01 26.91 -48.52
CA SER A 2 -11.41 25.60 -48.01
C SER A 2 -11.02 25.58 -46.54
N ASP A 3 -11.90 26.17 -45.73
CA ASP A 3 -11.97 25.96 -44.29
C ASP A 3 -12.24 24.48 -44.04
N ASN A 4 -11.23 23.72 -43.64
CA ASN A 4 -11.43 22.44 -42.96
C ASN A 4 -10.53 22.44 -41.73
N LYS A 5 -11.01 23.16 -40.71
CA LYS A 5 -10.78 22.81 -39.31
C LYS A 5 -11.46 21.46 -39.08
N ASP A 6 -10.82 20.39 -39.50
CA ASP A 6 -11.06 19.06 -38.96
C ASP A 6 -10.37 19.09 -37.59
N GLN A 7 -11.05 19.68 -36.60
CA GLN A 7 -11.69 18.88 -35.57
C GLN A 7 -10.70 17.81 -35.14
N GLU A 8 -9.75 18.24 -34.30
CA GLU A 8 -9.53 17.64 -32.98
C GLU A 8 -10.45 16.43 -32.80
N GLN A 9 -10.09 15.34 -33.47
CA GLN A 9 -10.85 14.11 -33.45
C GLN A 9 -10.53 13.57 -32.08
N VAL A 10 -11.31 14.03 -31.11
CA VAL A 10 -11.33 13.56 -29.73
C VAL A 10 -11.74 12.10 -29.84
N ASP A 11 -10.75 11.27 -30.12
CA ASP A 11 -10.90 9.84 -30.15
C ASP A 11 -11.34 9.43 -28.74
N PRO A 12 -12.58 8.96 -28.52
CA PRO A 12 -13.07 8.58 -27.20
C PRO A 12 -12.23 7.43 -26.59
N ALA A 13 -11.45 6.71 -27.41
CA ALA A 13 -10.49 5.72 -26.95
C ALA A 13 -9.21 6.32 -26.34
N GLY A 14 -8.96 7.62 -26.51
CA GLY A 14 -7.83 8.34 -25.91
C GLY A 14 -7.79 8.23 -24.38
N SER A 15 -8.95 8.17 -23.72
CA SER A 15 -9.05 7.94 -22.27
C SER A 15 -8.53 6.55 -21.84
N THR A 16 -8.80 5.53 -22.64
CA THR A 16 -8.31 4.16 -22.40
C THR A 16 -6.81 4.03 -22.72
N MET A 17 -6.29 4.80 -23.69
CA MET A 17 -4.86 4.84 -24.00
C MET A 17 -4.06 5.55 -22.90
N MET A 18 -4.59 6.62 -22.31
CA MET A 18 -3.98 7.30 -21.15
C MET A 18 -3.92 6.41 -19.91
N PHE A 19 -4.98 5.65 -19.63
CA PHE A 19 -4.99 4.68 -18.53
C PHE A 19 -4.01 3.54 -18.76
N ARG A 20 -3.95 2.99 -19.99
CA ARG A 20 -2.95 1.98 -20.37
C ARG A 20 -1.52 2.51 -20.21
N ARG A 21 -1.28 3.77 -20.55
CA ARG A 21 0.01 4.44 -20.38
C ARG A 21 0.37 4.59 -18.90
N PHE A 22 -0.57 5.05 -18.08
CA PHE A 22 -0.40 5.19 -16.63
C PHE A 22 -0.11 3.84 -15.93
N VAL A 23 -0.85 2.78 -16.26
CA VAL A 23 -0.63 1.44 -15.71
C VAL A 23 0.71 0.86 -16.19
N ALA A 24 1.07 1.06 -17.46
CA ALA A 24 2.35 0.58 -18.00
C ALA A 24 3.57 1.34 -17.45
N GLU A 25 3.40 2.61 -17.06
CA GLU A 25 4.43 3.42 -16.41
C GLU A 25 4.53 3.14 -14.90
N ASN A 26 3.53 2.47 -14.30
CA ASN A 26 3.60 1.96 -12.94
C ASN A 26 4.52 0.72 -12.89
N ARG A 27 5.82 0.95 -13.00
CA ARG A 27 6.82 -0.05 -12.60
C ARG A 27 6.76 -0.17 -11.09
N GLU A 28 5.85 -1.01 -10.60
CA GLU A 28 5.89 -1.46 -9.22
C GLU A 28 7.29 -2.03 -8.98
N PRO A 29 8.05 -1.52 -8.01
CA PRO A 29 9.33 -2.10 -7.68
C PRO A 29 9.07 -3.57 -7.33
N GLU A 30 9.76 -4.48 -8.02
CA GLU A 30 9.82 -5.91 -7.69
C GLU A 30 9.95 -6.02 -6.18
N THR A 31 8.85 -6.37 -5.53
CA THR A 31 8.78 -6.30 -4.07
C THR A 31 9.56 -7.51 -3.60
N GLN A 32 10.82 -7.28 -3.25
CA GLN A 32 11.67 -8.29 -2.64
C GLN A 32 10.86 -8.96 -1.50
N PRO A 33 10.78 -10.30 -1.43
CA PRO A 33 9.92 -10.98 -0.47
C PRO A 33 10.18 -10.47 0.93
N LYS A 34 9.26 -9.67 1.48
CA LYS A 34 9.39 -9.18 2.85
C LYS A 34 9.23 -10.37 3.78
N PRO A 35 10.18 -10.63 4.69
CA PRO A 35 10.01 -11.69 5.67
C PRO A 35 8.73 -11.43 6.49
N PRO A 36 8.04 -12.47 6.96
CA PRO A 36 6.81 -12.30 7.72
C PRO A 36 7.11 -11.51 9.01
N ILE A 37 6.55 -10.31 9.12
CA ILE A 37 6.72 -9.42 10.29
C ILE A 37 5.76 -9.81 11.43
N THR A 38 4.64 -10.43 11.08
CA THR A 38 3.59 -10.92 11.99
C THR A 38 4.10 -11.65 13.24
N PRO A 39 5.05 -12.61 13.18
CA PRO A 39 5.56 -13.28 14.38
C PRO A 39 6.28 -12.34 15.34
N TYR A 40 7.03 -11.35 14.84
CA TYR A 40 7.75 -10.40 15.69
C TYR A 40 6.79 -9.45 16.41
N ILE A 41 5.73 -9.00 15.72
CA ILE A 41 4.68 -8.19 16.34
C ILE A 41 3.99 -8.98 17.45
N LEU A 42 3.62 -10.23 17.16
CA LEU A 42 2.96 -11.09 18.14
C LEU A 42 3.84 -11.32 19.38
N ALA A 43 5.14 -11.59 19.18
CA ALA A 43 6.09 -11.75 20.27
C ALA A 43 6.25 -10.47 21.10
N GLY A 44 6.35 -9.30 20.46
CA GLY A 44 6.45 -8.02 21.14
C GLY A 44 5.21 -7.69 21.98
N VAL A 45 4.02 -7.87 21.42
CA VAL A 45 2.75 -7.68 22.13
C VAL A 45 2.65 -8.64 23.32
N GLY A 46 2.97 -9.92 23.11
CA GLY A 46 2.95 -10.93 24.17
C GLY A 46 3.89 -10.58 25.33
N ALA A 47 5.11 -10.12 25.03
CA ALA A 47 6.07 -9.70 26.05
C ALA A 47 5.57 -8.52 26.89
N ILE A 48 4.98 -7.50 26.25
CA ILE A 48 4.42 -6.33 26.96
C ILE A 48 3.28 -6.76 27.89
N VAL A 49 2.38 -7.62 27.41
CA VAL A 49 1.27 -8.14 28.23
C VAL A 49 1.80 -8.94 29.43
N ALA A 50 2.78 -9.81 29.23
CA ALA A 50 3.38 -10.60 30.31
C ALA A 50 4.03 -9.71 31.38
N ILE A 51 4.79 -8.69 30.97
CA ILE A 51 5.38 -7.71 31.89
C ILE A 51 4.30 -6.98 32.67
N GLY A 52 3.23 -6.53 31.99
CA GLY A 52 2.11 -5.86 32.65
C GLY A 52 1.44 -6.72 33.72
N ILE A 53 1.24 -8.01 33.45
CA ILE A 53 0.69 -8.96 34.43
C ILE A 53 1.64 -9.10 35.63
N ILE A 54 2.94 -9.28 35.40
CA ILE A 54 3.93 -9.43 36.47
C ILE A 54 3.91 -8.18 37.37
N VAL A 55 3.96 -6.99 36.77
CA VAL A 55 3.91 -5.72 37.53
C VAL A 55 2.61 -5.61 38.33
N ALA A 56 1.46 -5.91 37.71
CA ALA A 56 0.17 -5.86 38.40
C ALA A 56 0.11 -6.83 39.58
N VAL A 57 0.62 -8.06 39.42
CA VAL A 57 0.73 -9.03 40.51
C VAL A 57 1.64 -8.48 41.61
N VAL A 58 2.84 -8.02 41.28
CA VAL A 58 3.74 -7.45 42.30
C VAL A 58 3.06 -6.34 43.06
N MET A 59 2.45 -5.36 42.39
CA MET A 59 1.77 -4.23 43.05
C MET A 59 0.55 -4.63 43.88
N THR A 60 -0.12 -5.72 43.52
CA THR A 60 -1.30 -6.20 44.26
C THR A 60 -0.92 -6.92 45.55
N TRP A 61 0.26 -7.56 45.59
CA TRP A 61 0.70 -8.41 46.71
C TRP A 61 1.92 -7.87 47.48
N SER A 62 2.48 -6.73 47.05
CA SER A 62 3.52 -5.96 47.77
C SER A 62 2.93 -5.05 48.82
#